data_AF-A0A3M2TAQ6-F1
#
_entry.id   AF-A0A3M2TAQ6-F1
#
_cell.length_a   1.000
_cell.length_b   1.000
_cell.length_c   1.000
_cell.angle_alpha   90.00
_cell.angle_beta   90.00
_cell.angle_gamma   90.00
#
_symmetry.space_group_name_H-M   'P 1'
#
loop_
_entity.id
_entity.type
_entity.pdbx_description
1 polymer ?
#
loop_
_entity_poly.entity_id
_entity_poly.type
_entity_poly.pdbx_seq_one_letter_code
_entity_poly.pdbx_strand_id
1 'polypeptide(L)'
;REAAAYLTHTINHYDALAPLTAFVHASRTQWHNDADPATKSTSWILERLQLDVVRRKGFVNLRCAQRPGCPVAVRPFEPAFKAKENPVYAAFEEIYMGLFNVSRGEVPSVVGGVCCGQFVVSRERIRRRGREEYVRMREWAMGIDWLDDLGVGSVFEMVWQVIFLEGAVLYDLSPDPGVDELADWIDVPIRELVI
;
A
#
# COMPACT_ATOMS: atom_id res chain seq x y z
N ARG A 1 -1.71 16.63 -4.15
CA ARG A 1 -0.59 16.01 -3.39
C ARG A 1 -0.25 14.61 -3.93
N GLU A 2 0.69 13.90 -3.31
CA GLU A 2 1.28 12.60 -3.73
C GLU A 2 0.29 11.63 -4.41
N ALA A 3 -0.84 11.31 -3.75
CA ALA A 3 -1.82 10.38 -4.29
C ALA A 3 -2.35 10.79 -5.68
N ALA A 4 -2.65 12.08 -5.88
CA ALA A 4 -3.09 12.59 -7.17
C ALA A 4 -1.99 12.45 -8.23
N ALA A 5 -0.72 12.61 -7.87
CA ALA A 5 0.41 12.41 -8.79
C ALA A 5 0.57 10.94 -9.19
N TYR A 6 0.49 10.01 -8.23
CA TYR A 6 0.61 8.58 -8.49
C TYR A 6 -0.54 8.04 -9.33
N LEU A 7 -1.77 8.43 -9.00
CA LEU A 7 -2.96 8.10 -9.78
C LEU A 7 -2.88 8.71 -11.18
N THR A 8 -2.46 9.97 -11.32
CA THR A 8 -2.32 10.61 -12.64
C THR A 8 -1.29 9.90 -13.50
N HIS A 9 -0.14 9.51 -12.95
CA HIS A 9 0.83 8.70 -13.68
C HIS A 9 0.20 7.37 -14.13
N THR A 10 -0.45 6.66 -13.21
CA THR A 10 -1.11 5.37 -13.50
C THR A 10 -2.15 5.51 -14.61
N ILE A 11 -2.99 6.53 -14.54
CA ILE A 11 -4.04 6.80 -15.53
C ILE A 11 -3.44 7.18 -16.89
N ASN A 12 -2.44 8.06 -16.93
CA ASN A 12 -1.89 8.57 -18.19
C ASN A 12 -1.06 7.52 -18.93
N HIS A 13 -0.47 6.57 -18.19
CA HIS A 13 0.42 5.56 -18.76
C HIS A 13 -0.18 4.15 -18.74
N TYR A 14 -1.44 3.96 -18.36
CA TYR A 14 -2.05 2.64 -18.12
C TYR A 14 -1.76 1.60 -19.23
N ASP A 15 -1.87 2.01 -20.49
CA ASP A 15 -1.64 1.15 -21.66
C ASP A 15 -0.14 0.99 -22.02
N ALA A 16 0.71 1.87 -21.51
CA ALA A 16 2.15 1.94 -21.77
C ALA A 16 3.02 1.80 -20.50
N LEU A 17 2.48 1.22 -19.42
CA LEU A 17 3.20 1.05 -18.15
C LEU A 17 4.51 0.28 -18.37
N ALA A 18 5.57 0.74 -17.70
CA ALA A 18 6.81 -0.01 -17.57
C ALA A 18 6.54 -1.35 -16.85
N PRO A 19 7.38 -2.39 -17.02
CA PRO A 19 7.18 -3.66 -16.32
C PRO A 19 7.05 -3.51 -14.80
N LEU A 20 7.79 -2.56 -14.22
CA LEU A 20 7.73 -2.16 -12.82
C LEU A 20 7.68 -0.63 -12.76
N THR A 21 6.84 -0.08 -11.89
CA THR A 21 6.77 1.35 -11.59
C THR A 21 7.06 1.55 -10.10
N ALA A 22 8.05 2.40 -9.79
CA ALA A 22 8.36 2.81 -8.43
C ALA A 22 7.71 4.17 -8.15
N PHE A 23 6.93 4.22 -7.08
CA PHE A 23 6.34 5.44 -6.55
C PHE A 23 7.09 5.81 -5.28
N VAL A 24 7.71 7.00 -5.29
CA VAL A 24 8.54 7.50 -4.19
C VAL A 24 8.28 8.98 -3.95
N HIS A 25 8.54 9.42 -2.73
CA HIS A 25 8.54 10.86 -2.43
C HIS A 25 9.68 11.56 -3.16
N ALA A 26 9.47 12.82 -3.52
CA ALA A 26 10.44 13.60 -4.30
C ALA A 26 11.76 13.91 -3.56
N SER A 27 11.79 13.81 -2.23
CA SER A 27 13.01 14.07 -1.46
C SER A 27 14.08 13.00 -1.70
N ARG A 28 15.34 13.44 -1.75
CA ARG A 28 16.50 12.55 -1.82
C ARG A 28 16.63 11.66 -0.58
N THR A 29 16.14 12.14 0.56
CA THR A 29 16.15 11.41 1.84
C THR A 29 14.76 11.43 2.47
N GLN A 30 14.38 10.32 3.10
CA GLN A 30 13.09 10.19 3.78
C GLN A 30 13.23 9.44 5.09
N TRP A 31 12.60 9.92 6.17
CA TRP A 31 12.70 9.30 7.49
C TRP A 31 12.28 7.82 7.49
N HIS A 32 11.32 7.45 6.64
CA HIS A 32 10.80 6.10 6.48
C HIS A 32 11.60 5.24 5.48
N ASN A 33 12.73 5.71 4.94
CA ASN A 33 13.71 4.88 4.22
C ASN A 33 14.54 4.08 5.23
N ASP A 34 13.92 3.10 5.87
CA ASP A 34 14.48 2.40 7.03
C ASP A 34 15.44 1.25 6.70
N ALA A 35 15.44 0.78 5.45
CA ALA A 35 16.45 -0.15 4.94
C ALA A 35 17.87 0.46 4.90
N ASP A 36 17.97 1.79 4.87
CA ASP A 36 19.22 2.53 5.05
C ASP A 36 19.09 3.49 6.25
N PRO A 37 19.26 2.99 7.49
CA PRO A 37 19.08 3.81 8.67
C PRO A 37 20.12 4.94 8.78
N ALA A 38 21.27 4.83 8.11
CA ALA A 38 22.36 5.80 8.21
C ALA A 38 22.11 7.05 7.35
N THR A 39 21.74 6.86 6.08
CA THR A 39 21.60 8.01 5.15
C THR A 39 20.16 8.28 4.73
N LYS A 40 19.25 7.33 4.96
CA LYS A 40 17.83 7.46 4.59
C LYS A 40 17.63 7.74 3.10
N SER A 41 18.58 7.31 2.26
CA SER A 41 18.64 7.69 0.84
C SER A 41 17.63 6.92 -0.02
N THR A 42 16.84 7.66 -0.80
CA THR A 42 15.88 7.06 -1.73
C THR A 42 16.61 6.34 -2.87
N SER A 43 17.68 6.91 -3.42
CA SER A 43 18.44 6.26 -4.50
C SER A 43 19.11 4.98 -4.02
N TRP A 44 19.65 4.98 -2.80
CA TRP A 44 20.30 3.80 -2.23
C TRP A 44 19.36 2.61 -2.13
N ILE A 45 18.11 2.86 -1.70
CA ILE A 45 17.07 1.83 -1.61
C ILE A 45 16.70 1.33 -3.01
N LEU A 46 16.47 2.24 -3.97
CA LEU A 46 16.08 1.87 -5.33
C LEU A 46 17.15 1.05 -6.06
N GLU A 47 18.42 1.38 -5.88
CA GLU A 47 19.57 0.65 -6.45
C GLU A 47 19.71 -0.79 -5.93
N ARG A 48 19.14 -1.08 -4.74
CA ARG A 48 19.23 -2.39 -4.07
C ARG A 48 17.95 -3.20 -4.17
N LEU A 49 16.99 -2.76 -4.99
CA LEU A 49 15.75 -3.49 -5.19
C LEU A 49 16.01 -4.82 -5.90
N GLN A 50 15.56 -5.90 -5.27
CA GLN A 50 15.50 -7.20 -5.91
C GLN A 50 14.31 -7.25 -6.86
N LEU A 51 14.53 -6.88 -8.11
CA LEU A 51 13.46 -6.76 -9.12
C LEU A 51 12.66 -8.07 -9.31
N ASP A 52 13.29 -9.22 -9.15
CA ASP A 52 12.60 -10.51 -9.24
C ASP A 52 11.63 -10.76 -8.07
N VAL A 53 11.93 -10.25 -6.88
CA VAL A 53 11.00 -10.28 -5.76
C VAL A 53 9.78 -9.40 -6.07
N VAL A 54 10.01 -8.20 -6.62
CA VAL A 54 8.93 -7.30 -7.01
C VAL A 54 8.05 -7.93 -8.09
N ARG A 55 8.65 -8.56 -9.12
CA ARG A 55 7.90 -9.27 -10.17
C ARG A 55 7.04 -10.40 -9.61
N ARG A 56 7.59 -11.22 -8.71
CA ARG A 56 6.86 -12.34 -8.10
C ARG A 56 5.72 -11.87 -7.19
N LYS A 57 5.95 -10.84 -6.37
CA LYS A 57 4.93 -10.32 -5.43
C LYS A 57 3.89 -9.43 -6.13
N GLY A 58 4.31 -8.69 -7.15
CA GLY A 58 3.50 -7.72 -7.89
C GLY A 58 3.34 -6.37 -7.18
N PHE A 59 3.41 -6.32 -5.85
CA PHE A 59 3.45 -5.09 -5.05
C PHE A 59 4.42 -5.27 -3.88
N VAL A 60 5.27 -4.27 -3.63
CA VAL A 60 6.23 -4.26 -2.52
C VAL A 60 6.32 -2.85 -1.96
N ASN A 61 6.04 -2.68 -0.66
CA ASN A 61 6.34 -1.44 0.05
C ASN A 61 7.85 -1.30 0.25
N LEU A 62 8.41 -0.11 0.03
CA LEU A 62 9.83 0.17 0.18
C LEU A 62 10.27 0.34 1.64
N ARG A 63 9.32 0.54 2.55
CA ARG A 63 9.55 0.54 3.98
C ARG A 63 9.52 -0.88 4.53
N CYS A 64 10.46 -1.20 5.41
CA CYS A 64 10.55 -2.51 6.07
C CYS A 64 9.83 -2.53 7.44
N ALA A 65 9.83 -1.41 8.15
CA ALA A 65 9.31 -1.30 9.51
C ALA A 65 7.78 -1.36 9.52
N GLN A 66 7.25 -2.21 10.39
CA GLN A 66 5.82 -2.48 10.52
C GLN A 66 5.03 -1.32 11.14
N ARG A 67 5.67 -0.43 11.89
CA ARG A 67 4.98 0.72 12.51
C ARG A 67 5.29 2.00 11.76
N PRO A 68 4.29 2.87 11.53
CA PRO A 68 2.87 2.69 11.82
C PRO A 68 2.14 1.84 10.77
N GLY A 69 0.95 1.35 11.13
CA GLY A 69 -0.03 0.77 10.20
C GLY A 69 -0.14 -0.76 10.19
N CYS A 70 0.89 -1.49 10.59
CA CYS A 70 0.85 -2.96 10.69
C CYS A 70 0.90 -3.42 12.17
N PRO A 71 0.09 -4.43 12.57
CA PRO A 71 -0.92 -5.13 11.77
C PRO A 71 -2.23 -4.35 11.57
N VAL A 72 -2.45 -3.28 12.34
CA VAL A 72 -3.70 -2.50 12.30
C VAL A 72 -3.39 -1.03 12.11
N ALA A 73 -3.89 -0.46 11.02
CA ALA A 73 -3.92 0.99 10.79
C ALA A 73 -5.24 1.57 11.31
N VAL A 74 -6.36 0.93 10.96
CA VAL A 74 -7.70 1.38 11.33
C VAL A 74 -8.67 0.22 11.46
N ARG A 75 -9.65 0.36 12.36
CA ARG A 75 -10.80 -0.53 12.50
C ARG A 75 -12.08 0.27 12.26
N PRO A 76 -12.64 0.25 11.03
CA PRO A 76 -13.64 1.24 10.59
C PRO A 76 -14.92 1.27 11.44
N PHE A 77 -15.27 0.15 12.06
CA PHE A 77 -16.50 0.01 12.85
C PHE A 77 -16.29 0.16 14.37
N GLU A 78 -15.06 0.25 14.86
CA GLU A 78 -14.81 0.30 16.30
C GLU A 78 -15.08 1.69 16.88
N PRO A 79 -15.87 1.81 17.98
CA PRO A 79 -16.19 3.09 18.60
C PRO A 79 -14.95 3.93 18.98
N ALA A 80 -13.86 3.28 19.39
CA ALA A 80 -12.61 3.94 19.74
C ALA A 80 -11.94 4.65 18.55
N PHE A 81 -12.11 4.14 17.32
CA PHE A 81 -11.65 4.81 16.10
C PHE A 81 -12.63 5.89 15.64
N LYS A 82 -13.94 5.61 15.72
CA LYS A 82 -15.00 6.58 15.37
C LYS A 82 -15.02 7.81 16.27
N ALA A 83 -14.54 7.69 17.51
CA ALA A 83 -14.44 8.80 18.48
C ALA A 83 -13.14 9.62 18.36
N LYS A 84 -12.23 9.31 17.42
CA LYS A 84 -11.01 10.11 17.22
C LYS A 84 -11.36 11.48 16.63
N GLU A 85 -10.68 12.53 17.08
CA GLU A 85 -10.80 13.86 16.49
C GLU A 85 -10.30 13.93 15.04
N ASN A 86 -9.38 13.03 14.67
CA ASN A 86 -8.87 12.97 13.31
C ASN A 86 -9.93 12.38 12.36
N PRO A 87 -10.40 13.16 11.37
CA PRO A 87 -11.53 12.78 10.52
C PRO A 87 -11.25 11.57 9.63
N VAL A 88 -9.97 11.28 9.31
CA VAL A 88 -9.58 10.08 8.55
C VAL A 88 -10.02 8.81 9.27
N TYR A 89 -9.80 8.76 10.60
CA TYR A 89 -10.18 7.59 11.38
C TYR A 89 -11.67 7.59 11.71
N ALA A 90 -12.23 8.77 12.05
CA ALA A 90 -13.61 8.90 12.46
C ALA A 90 -14.61 8.48 11.36
N ALA A 91 -14.29 8.88 10.11
CA ALA A 91 -15.12 8.66 8.93
C ALA A 91 -14.53 7.60 7.98
N PHE A 92 -13.62 6.74 8.44
CA PHE A 92 -12.92 5.79 7.55
C PHE A 92 -13.89 4.85 6.80
N GLU A 93 -14.98 4.46 7.45
CA GLU A 93 -16.06 3.67 6.85
C GLU A 93 -16.65 4.35 5.60
N GLU A 94 -17.03 5.62 5.72
CA GLU A 94 -17.61 6.43 4.63
C GLU A 94 -16.57 6.73 3.55
N ILE A 95 -15.34 7.04 3.96
CA ILE A 95 -14.18 7.22 3.08
C ILE A 95 -13.96 5.98 2.22
N TYR A 96 -13.94 4.79 2.82
CA TYR A 96 -13.69 3.54 2.10
C TYR A 96 -14.79 3.24 1.09
N MET A 97 -16.06 3.41 1.49
CA MET A 97 -17.20 3.26 0.60
C MET A 97 -17.12 4.20 -0.60
N GLY A 98 -16.81 5.49 -0.37
CA GLY A 98 -16.68 6.48 -1.43
C GLY A 98 -15.48 6.22 -2.35
N LEU A 99 -14.32 5.90 -1.78
CA LEU A 99 -13.08 5.69 -2.53
C LEU A 99 -13.12 4.43 -3.41
N PHE A 100 -13.67 3.33 -2.90
CA PHE A 100 -13.75 2.06 -3.62
C PHE A 100 -15.08 1.84 -4.33
N ASN A 101 -16.06 2.73 -4.14
CA ASN A 101 -17.43 2.62 -4.66
C ASN A 101 -18.08 1.27 -4.28
N VAL A 102 -18.04 0.95 -2.99
CA VAL A 102 -18.55 -0.30 -2.42
C VAL A 102 -19.64 -0.03 -1.39
N SER A 103 -20.45 -1.04 -1.12
CA SER A 103 -21.43 -0.99 -0.05
C SER A 103 -20.77 -1.15 1.33
N ARG A 104 -21.49 -0.74 2.38
CA ARG A 104 -21.03 -0.86 3.77
C ARG A 104 -20.62 -2.29 4.15
N GLY A 105 -21.29 -3.31 3.59
CA GLY A 105 -21.00 -4.72 3.88
C GLY A 105 -19.67 -5.22 3.31
N GLU A 106 -19.07 -4.48 2.38
CA GLU A 106 -17.79 -4.79 1.74
C GLU A 106 -16.62 -4.06 2.40
N VAL A 107 -16.90 -3.12 3.32
CA VAL A 107 -15.86 -2.43 4.08
C VAL A 107 -15.23 -3.44 5.06
N PRO A 108 -13.91 -3.64 5.03
CA PRO A 108 -13.25 -4.58 5.92
C PRO A 108 -13.30 -4.09 7.38
N SER A 109 -13.40 -5.02 8.32
CA SER A 109 -13.41 -4.71 9.76
C SER A 109 -12.07 -4.17 10.27
N VAL A 110 -10.98 -4.46 9.55
CA VAL A 110 -9.61 -4.04 9.84
C VAL A 110 -8.92 -3.70 8.52
N VAL A 111 -8.25 -2.56 8.48
CA VAL A 111 -7.26 -2.25 7.43
C VAL A 111 -5.89 -2.11 8.09
N GLY A 112 -4.89 -2.75 7.49
CA GLY A 112 -3.54 -2.83 8.02
C GLY A 112 -2.49 -3.03 6.94
N GLY A 113 -1.44 -2.23 7.00
CA GLY A 113 -0.38 -2.24 6.02
C GLY A 113 0.78 -1.37 6.45
N VAL A 114 1.95 -1.60 5.86
CA VAL A 114 3.11 -0.71 6.06
C VAL A 114 2.78 0.66 5.44
N CYS A 115 3.04 1.76 6.16
CA CYS A 115 2.61 3.09 5.75
C CYS A 115 3.40 3.74 4.58
N CYS A 116 3.05 5.02 4.36
CA CYS A 116 3.89 6.13 3.91
C CYS A 116 4.29 6.20 2.43
N GLY A 117 3.55 5.49 1.57
CA GLY A 117 3.42 5.91 0.17
C GLY A 117 4.65 5.70 -0.71
N GLN A 118 5.59 4.84 -0.29
CA GLN A 118 6.68 4.40 -1.17
C GLN A 118 6.60 2.91 -1.44
N PHE A 119 6.44 2.56 -2.71
CA PHE A 119 6.25 1.18 -3.13
C PHE A 119 6.65 0.99 -4.58
N VAL A 120 6.86 -0.26 -4.95
CA VAL A 120 7.05 -0.68 -6.33
C VAL A 120 5.96 -1.66 -6.69
N VAL A 121 5.37 -1.47 -7.86
CA VAL A 121 4.25 -2.28 -8.33
C VAL A 121 4.51 -2.71 -9.77
N SER A 122 4.15 -3.95 -10.11
CA SER A 122 4.25 -4.44 -11.49
C SER A 122 3.10 -3.92 -12.35
N ARG A 123 3.34 -3.82 -13.65
CA ARG A 123 2.28 -3.48 -14.62
C ARG A 123 1.12 -4.46 -14.54
N GLU A 124 1.42 -5.76 -14.43
CA GLU A 124 0.40 -6.81 -14.36
C GLU A 124 -0.48 -6.60 -13.13
N ARG A 125 0.12 -6.21 -12.01
CA ARG A 125 -0.58 -5.89 -10.75
C ARG A 125 -1.45 -4.64 -10.88
N ILE A 126 -0.94 -3.55 -11.45
CA ILE A 126 -1.75 -2.33 -11.74
C ILE A 126 -2.95 -2.69 -12.63
N ARG A 127 -2.73 -3.47 -13.68
CA ARG A 127 -3.78 -3.82 -14.66
C ARG A 127 -4.85 -4.77 -14.16
N ARG A 128 -4.70 -5.36 -12.96
CA ARG A 128 -5.79 -6.13 -12.34
C ARG A 128 -6.98 -5.24 -11.94
N ARG A 129 -6.75 -3.95 -11.76
CA ARG A 129 -7.79 -2.94 -11.53
C ARG A 129 -8.00 -2.13 -12.81
N GLY A 130 -9.24 -1.88 -13.19
CA GLY A 130 -9.58 -1.12 -14.40
C GLY A 130 -9.10 0.34 -14.34
N ARG A 131 -8.77 0.94 -15.48
CA ARG A 131 -8.29 2.33 -15.58
C ARG A 131 -9.31 3.32 -14.98
N GLU A 132 -10.58 3.08 -15.22
CA GLU A 132 -11.71 3.88 -14.77
C GLU A 132 -11.82 3.91 -13.25
N GLU A 133 -11.39 2.86 -12.55
CA GLU A 133 -11.37 2.84 -11.09
C GLU A 133 -10.31 3.79 -10.53
N TYR A 134 -9.12 3.82 -11.15
CA TYR A 134 -8.10 4.81 -10.79
C TYR A 134 -8.57 6.24 -11.07
N VAL A 135 -9.31 6.47 -12.16
CA VAL A 135 -9.93 7.76 -12.46
C VAL A 135 -10.89 8.16 -11.34
N ARG A 136 -11.81 7.28 -10.93
CA ARG A 136 -12.74 7.54 -9.82
C ARG A 136 -12.02 7.82 -8.51
N MET A 137 -10.98 7.05 -8.18
CA MET A 137 -10.18 7.31 -6.97
C MET A 137 -9.51 8.69 -7.01
N ARG A 138 -9.04 9.13 -8.18
CA ARG A 138 -8.45 10.46 -8.33
C ARG A 138 -9.51 11.55 -8.21
N GLU A 139 -10.67 11.35 -8.81
CA GLU A 139 -11.80 12.28 -8.72
C GLU A 139 -12.28 12.40 -7.27
N TRP A 140 -12.40 11.29 -6.54
CA TRP A 140 -12.68 11.29 -5.10
C TRP A 140 -11.64 12.10 -4.33
N ALA A 141 -10.35 11.87 -4.60
CA ALA A 141 -9.25 12.55 -3.92
C ALA A 141 -9.23 14.08 -4.17
N MET A 142 -9.78 14.54 -5.29
CA MET A 142 -9.85 15.96 -5.65
C MET A 142 -11.20 16.60 -5.30
N GLY A 143 -12.26 15.81 -5.19
CA GLY A 143 -13.64 16.28 -4.99
C GLY A 143 -14.10 16.26 -3.54
N ILE A 144 -13.38 15.60 -2.64
CA ILE A 144 -13.67 15.63 -1.21
C ILE A 144 -13.33 17.00 -0.63
N ASP A 145 -14.32 17.69 -0.06
CA ASP A 145 -14.22 19.08 0.38
C ASP A 145 -14.05 19.25 1.90
N TRP A 146 -14.47 18.25 2.67
CA TRP A 146 -14.38 18.24 4.13
C TRP A 146 -13.08 17.61 4.66
N LEU A 147 -12.32 16.92 3.81
CA LEU A 147 -11.03 16.34 4.18
C LEU A 147 -9.90 17.16 3.57
N ASP A 148 -8.96 17.59 4.40
CA ASP A 148 -7.83 18.36 3.93
C ASP A 148 -6.83 17.50 3.14
N ASP A 149 -5.91 18.20 2.51
CA ASP A 149 -4.87 17.66 1.65
C ASP A 149 -3.95 16.64 2.38
N LEU A 150 -3.73 16.84 3.69
CA LEU A 150 -3.00 15.89 4.56
C LEU A 150 -3.84 14.64 4.84
N GLY A 151 -5.12 14.81 5.13
CA GLY A 151 -6.07 13.74 5.38
C GLY A 151 -6.25 12.83 4.16
N VAL A 152 -6.41 13.41 2.96
CA VAL A 152 -6.46 12.64 1.71
C VAL A 152 -5.18 11.82 1.54
N GLY A 153 -4.00 12.43 1.72
CA GLY A 153 -2.73 11.71 1.67
C GLY A 153 -2.67 10.54 2.67
N SER A 154 -3.10 10.78 3.91
CA SER A 154 -3.14 9.77 4.97
C SER A 154 -4.05 8.59 4.62
N VAL A 155 -5.21 8.84 3.99
CA VAL A 155 -6.10 7.78 3.51
C VAL A 155 -5.37 6.90 2.51
N PHE A 156 -4.75 7.50 1.48
CA PHE A 156 -4.03 6.73 0.45
C PHE A 156 -2.85 5.94 1.02
N GLU A 157 -2.09 6.51 1.95
CA GLU A 157 -1.02 5.79 2.65
C GLU A 157 -1.52 4.54 3.40
N MET A 158 -2.77 4.54 3.88
CA MET A 158 -3.39 3.39 4.54
C MET A 158 -3.91 2.33 3.56
N VAL A 159 -4.15 2.66 2.29
CA VAL A 159 -4.89 1.79 1.36
C VAL A 159 -4.18 1.50 0.04
N TRP A 160 -2.95 1.95 -0.18
CA TRP A 160 -2.22 1.65 -1.42
C TRP A 160 -2.19 0.15 -1.75
N GLN A 161 -1.98 -0.69 -0.74
CA GLN A 161 -2.05 -2.15 -0.89
C GLN A 161 -3.41 -2.61 -1.40
N VAL A 162 -4.51 -2.04 -0.90
CA VAL A 162 -5.89 -2.36 -1.30
C VAL A 162 -6.19 -1.86 -2.72
N ILE A 163 -5.68 -0.68 -3.06
CA ILE A 163 -5.76 -0.14 -4.44
C ILE A 163 -5.10 -1.11 -5.42
N PHE A 164 -3.97 -1.72 -5.05
CA PHE A 164 -3.32 -2.75 -5.85
C PHE A 164 -3.80 -4.18 -5.54
N LEU A 165 -4.98 -4.33 -4.93
CA LEU A 165 -5.64 -5.63 -4.72
C LEU A 165 -4.78 -6.63 -3.92
N GLU A 166 -3.96 -6.11 -3.01
CA GLU A 166 -3.55 -6.89 -1.84
C GLU A 166 -4.71 -6.95 -0.84
N GLY A 167 -4.63 -7.87 0.11
CA GLY A 167 -5.61 -7.96 1.18
C GLY A 167 -5.71 -6.65 1.98
N ALA A 168 -6.87 -6.42 2.60
CA ALA A 168 -7.08 -5.29 3.51
C ALA A 168 -6.06 -5.28 4.67
N VAL A 169 -5.53 -6.45 5.02
CA VAL A 169 -4.41 -6.65 5.93
C VAL A 169 -3.27 -7.34 5.16
N LEU A 170 -2.13 -6.65 5.01
CA LEU A 170 -0.96 -7.20 4.28
C LEU A 170 -0.20 -8.30 5.04
N TYR A 171 -0.28 -8.27 6.37
CA TYR A 171 0.37 -9.21 7.26
C TYR A 171 -0.65 -9.59 8.31
N ASP A 172 -1.47 -10.58 8.01
CA ASP A 172 -2.32 -11.16 9.04
C ASP A 172 -1.41 -11.91 10.02
N LEU A 173 -1.35 -11.41 11.25
CA LEU A 173 -0.62 -12.05 12.34
C LEU A 173 -1.51 -13.07 13.08
N SER A 174 -2.71 -13.37 12.56
CA SER A 174 -3.42 -14.56 12.97
C SER A 174 -2.55 -15.79 12.68
N PRO A 175 -2.52 -16.79 13.58
CA PRO A 175 -1.91 -18.07 13.25
C PRO A 175 -2.65 -18.61 12.04
N ASP A 176 -1.91 -18.82 10.95
CA ASP A 176 -2.41 -19.42 9.73
C ASP A 176 -3.12 -20.74 10.09
N PRO A 177 -4.42 -20.92 9.77
CA PRO A 177 -5.13 -22.17 10.06
C PRO A 177 -4.59 -23.37 9.26
N GLY A 178 -3.59 -23.15 8.39
CA GLY A 178 -2.95 -24.18 7.56
C GLY A 178 -1.53 -24.60 7.96
N VAL A 179 -1.00 -24.23 9.13
CA VAL A 179 0.32 -24.73 9.59
C VAL A 179 0.29 -26.16 10.14
N ASP A 180 -0.47 -27.05 9.49
CA ASP A 180 -0.28 -28.50 9.58
C ASP A 180 0.08 -29.13 8.21
N GLU A 181 0.14 -28.36 7.11
CA GLU A 181 0.56 -28.84 5.78
C GLU A 181 1.84 -28.16 5.21
N LEU A 182 2.56 -27.37 6.01
CA LEU A 182 3.83 -26.73 5.60
C LEU A 182 5.08 -27.34 6.27
N ALA A 183 4.95 -28.49 6.93
CA ALA A 183 6.06 -29.23 7.53
C ALA A 183 7.06 -29.80 6.50
N ASP A 184 6.74 -29.77 5.20
CA ASP A 184 7.56 -30.40 4.15
C ASP A 184 8.53 -29.44 3.42
N TRP A 185 8.68 -28.18 3.85
CA TRP A 185 9.57 -27.21 3.17
C TRP A 185 10.68 -26.59 4.05
N ILE A 186 10.90 -27.09 5.26
CA ILE A 186 12.02 -26.63 6.13
C ILE A 186 13.19 -27.62 6.06
N ASP A 187 13.67 -27.95 4.87
CA ASP A 187 14.97 -28.63 4.71
C ASP A 187 15.60 -28.46 3.31
N VAL A 188 15.59 -27.23 2.77
CA VAL A 188 16.45 -26.90 1.61
C VAL A 188 17.67 -26.11 2.11
N PRO A 189 18.87 -26.72 2.19
CA PRO A 189 20.07 -26.01 2.61
C PRO A 189 20.45 -24.97 1.56
N ILE A 190 20.73 -23.75 2.01
CA ILE A 190 21.38 -22.72 1.20
C ILE A 190 22.78 -23.24 0.82
N ARG A 191 22.96 -23.65 -0.43
CA ARG A 191 24.26 -23.79 -1.08
C ARG A 191 24.26 -23.02 -2.40
N GLU A 192 25.23 -22.12 -2.49
CA GLU A 192 25.86 -21.49 -3.66
C GLU A 192 25.15 -21.57 -5.02
N LEU A 193 24.96 -20.41 -5.64
CA LEU A 193 25.18 -20.28 -7.09
C LEU A 193 25.70 -18.88 -7.43
N VAL A 194 27.00 -18.85 -7.64
CA VAL A 194 27.69 -18.00 -8.60
C VAL A 194 27.27 -18.46 -9.99
N ILE A 195 26.65 -17.58 -10.78
CA ILE A 195 27.05 -17.21 -12.16
C ILE A 195 26.70 -15.72 -12.33
#